data_AF-A0A378MAI2-F1
#
_entry.id   AF-A0A378MAI2-F1
#
_cell.length_a   1.000
_cell.length_b   1.000
_cell.length_c   1.000
_cell.angle_alpha   90.00
_cell.angle_beta   90.00
_cell.angle_gamma   90.00
#
_symmetry.space_group_name_H-M   'P 1'
#
loop_
_entity.id
_entity.type
_entity.pdbx_description
1 polymer ?
#
loop_
_entity_poly.entity_id
_entity_poly.type
_entity_poly.pdbx_seq_one_letter_code
_entity_poly.pdbx_strand_id
1 'polypeptide(L)' 'MQSGLSKGDKIITIGGLHGIVDAIEDNTVILNCGGARLTFDRNAIRTVLEKTAEPSVLADEEVVEEVQEPDNDQTK' A
#
# COMPACT_ATOMS: atom_id res chain seq x y z
N MET A 1 -14.22 8.73 13.83
CA MET A 1 -14.82 7.83 12.83
C MET A 1 -13.77 7.60 11.78
N GLN A 2 -13.12 6.43 11.75
CA GLN A 2 -12.03 6.15 10.81
C GLN A 2 -12.64 5.49 9.57
N SER A 3 -13.06 6.35 8.63
CA SER A 3 -13.75 5.97 7.41
C SER A 3 -12.75 5.53 6.33
N GLY A 4 -12.71 4.24 6.05
CA GLY A 4 -12.19 3.75 4.77
C GLY A 4 -11.27 2.54 4.89
N LEU A 5 -11.86 1.39 5.19
CA LEU A 5 -11.30 0.13 4.72
C LEU A 5 -12.08 -0.27 3.46
N SER A 6 -11.36 -0.50 2.38
CA SER A 6 -11.86 -1.08 1.14
C SER A 6 -11.17 -2.42 0.88
N LYS A 7 -11.81 -3.30 0.10
CA LYS A 7 -11.17 -4.54 -0.35
C LYS A 7 -9.99 -4.19 -1.27
N GLY A 8 -8.86 -4.86 -1.09
CA GLY A 8 -7.62 -4.58 -1.82
C GLY A 8 -6.71 -3.56 -1.14
N ASP A 9 -7.15 -2.91 -0.06
CA ASP A 9 -6.29 -1.95 0.65
C ASP A 9 -5.14 -2.66 1.35
N LYS A 10 -3.94 -2.06 1.25
CA LYS A 10 -2.79 -2.47 2.07
C LYS A 10 -2.89 -1.79 3.42
N ILE A 11 -2.81 -2.59 4.48
CA ILE A 11 -2.97 -2.11 5.84
C ILE A 11 -1.84 -2.60 6.74
N ILE A 12 -1.67 -1.88 7.84
CA ILE A 12 -0.83 -2.27 8.97
C ILE A 12 -1.76 -2.49 10.17
N THR A 13 -1.72 -3.69 10.72
CA THR A 13 -2.38 -4.00 11.99
C THR A 13 -1.60 -3.40 13.17
N ILE A 14 -2.22 -3.29 14.35
CA ILE A 14 -1.55 -2.74 15.55
C ILE A 14 -0.26 -3.48 15.92
N GLY A 15 -0.19 -4.79 15.65
CA GLY A 15 0.99 -5.62 15.88
C GLY A 15 2.11 -5.49 14.84
N GLY A 16 1.99 -4.55 13.89
CA GLY A 16 2.97 -4.37 12.81
C GLY A 16 2.85 -5.37 11.67
N LEU A 17 1.81 -6.22 11.66
CA LEU A 17 1.56 -7.14 10.54
C LEU A 17 1.03 -6.34 9.35
N HIS A 18 1.73 -6.45 8.22
CA HIS A 18 1.33 -5.90 6.93
C HIS A 18 0.50 -6.94 6.17
N GLY A 19 -0.64 -6.51 5.65
CA GLY A 19 -1.53 -7.39 4.91
C GLY A 19 -2.41 -6.64 3.94
N ILE A 20 -3.10 -7.39 3.09
CA ILE A 20 -4.09 -6.85 2.13
C ILE A 20 -5.47 -7.29 2.58
N VAL A 21 -6.45 -6.38 2.52
CA VAL A 21 -7.84 -6.69 2.86
C VAL A 21 -8.47 -7.55 1.76
N ASP A 22 -8.82 -8.78 2.08
CA ASP A 22 -9.51 -9.73 1.18
C ASP A 22 -11.03 -9.53 1.26
N ALA A 23 -11.56 -9.43 2.49
CA ALA A 23 -12.98 -9.17 2.72
C ALA A 23 -13.21 -8.35 3.99
N ILE A 24 -14.33 -7.64 4.00
CA ILE A 24 -14.77 -6.80 5.11
C ILE A 24 -16.17 -7.27 5.51
N GLU A 25 -16.33 -7.66 6.77
CA GLU A 25 -17.62 -7.85 7.42
C GLU A 25 -17.85 -6.75 8.46
N ASP A 26 -18.96 -6.80 9.19
CA ASP A 26 -19.38 -5.74 10.10
C ASP A 26 -18.39 -5.49 11.24
N ASN A 27 -17.95 -6.55 11.92
CA ASN A 27 -17.02 -6.48 13.06
C ASN A 27 -15.61 -6.98 12.73
N THR A 28 -15.49 -7.84 11.72
CA THR A 28 -14.25 -8.52 11.36
C THR A 28 -13.83 -8.22 9.93
N VAL A 29 -12.54 -8.37 9.68
CA VAL A 29 -11.89 -8.18 8.39
C VAL A 29 -10.98 -9.36 8.12
N ILE A 30 -11.08 -9.90 6.91
CA ILE A 30 -10.24 -11.00 6.46
C ILE A 30 -9.06 -10.38 5.73
N LEU A 31 -7.87 -10.65 6.24
CA LEU A 31 -6.60 -10.21 5.70
C LEU A 31 -5.90 -11.37 5.03
N ASN A 32 -5.31 -11.11 3.86
CA ASN A 32 -4.39 -12.03 3.20
C ASN A 32 -2.96 -11.60 3.51
N CYS A 33 -2.22 -12.50 4.17
CA CYS A 33 -0.81 -12.33 4.49
C CYS A 33 -0.02 -13.48 3.85
N GLY A 34 0.53 -13.25 2.65
CA GLY A 34 1.39 -14.22 1.96
C GLY A 34 0.72 -15.54 1.60
N GLY A 35 -0.61 -15.56 1.40
CA GLY A 35 -1.38 -16.76 1.08
C GLY A 35 -2.18 -17.35 2.24
N ALA A 36 -1.97 -16.87 3.47
CA ALA A 36 -2.82 -17.21 4.61
C ALA A 36 -3.94 -16.18 4.76
N ARG A 37 -5.19 -16.66 4.82
CA ARG A 37 -6.37 -15.85 5.15
C ARG A 37 -6.61 -15.89 6.65
N LEU A 38 -6.53 -14.73 7.29
CA LEU A 38 -6.66 -14.58 8.72
C LEU A 38 -7.75 -13.56 9.02
N THR A 39 -8.61 -13.88 9.98
CA THR A 39 -9.69 -13.00 10.43
C THR A 39 -9.20 -12.16 11.59
N PHE A 40 -9.35 -10.85 11.47
CA PHE A 40 -9.01 -9.87 12.50
C PHE A 40 -10.21 -8.99 12.82
N ASP A 41 -10.26 -8.44 14.03
CA ASP A 41 -11.21 -7.38 14.35
C ASP A 41 -10.90 -6.11 13.56
N ARG A 42 -11.96 -5.39 13.18
CA ARG A 42 -11.82 -4.10 12.49
C ARG A 42 -11.07 -3.07 13.34
N ASN A 43 -11.15 -3.18 14.66
CA ASN A 43 -10.40 -2.36 15.62
C ASN A 43 -8.90 -2.69 15.67
N ALA A 44 -8.47 -3.83 15.13
CA ALA A 44 -7.06 -4.22 15.10
C ALA A 44 -6.27 -3.56 13.95
N ILE A 45 -6.93 -2.79 13.09
CA ILE A 45 -6.31 -2.08 11.97
C ILE A 45 -5.86 -0.69 12.42
N ARG A 46 -4.54 -0.42 12.35
CA ARG A 46 -3.95 0.83 12.82
C ARG A 46 -3.86 1.88 11.73
N THR A 47 -3.42 1.48 10.54
CA THR A 47 -3.14 2.40 9.43
C THR A 47 -3.47 1.73 8.11
N VAL A 48 -4.11 2.48 7.21
CA VAL A 48 -4.31 2.09 5.81
C VAL A 48 -3.23 2.80 5.01
N LEU A 49 -2.33 2.04 4.38
CA LEU A 49 -1.18 2.56 3.64
C LEU A 49 -1.57 3.01 2.23
N GLU A 50 -2.38 2.17 1.57
CA GLU A 50 -2.90 2.47 0.25
C GLU A 50 -4.40 2.22 0.31
N LYS A 51 -5.15 3.32 0.36
CA LYS A 51 -6.58 3.30 0.10
C LYS A 51 -6.71 3.32 -1.42
N THR A 52 -7.18 2.25 -2.02
CA THR A 52 -7.52 2.27 -3.46
C THR A 52 -8.72 3.19 -3.62
N ALA A 53 -8.43 4.48 -3.82
CA ALA A 53 -9.39 5.43 -4.32
C ALA A 53 -9.45 5.24 -5.83
N GLU A 54 -10.62 4.89 -6.33
CA GLU A 54 -10.94 4.99 -7.76
C GLU A 54 -10.66 6.44 -8.23
N PRO A 55 -10.26 6.62 -9.50
CA PRO A 55 -9.31 7.66 -9.89
C PRO A 55 -9.99 9.03 -9.95
N SER A 56 -9.63 9.93 -9.04
CA SER A 56 -9.66 11.35 -9.36
C SER A 56 -8.34 11.67 -10.07
N VAL A 57 -8.42 11.78 -11.40
CA VAL A 57 -7.42 12.45 -12.23
C VAL A 57 -6.92 13.71 -11.52
N LEU A 58 -5.61 13.86 -11.41
CA LEU A 58 -4.87 15.13 -11.45
C LEU A 58 -3.38 14.76 -11.49
N ALA A 59 -2.73 15.30 -12.52
CA ALA A 59 -1.36 15.06 -12.92
C ALA A 59 -0.34 15.37 -11.81
N ASP A 60 0.75 14.61 -11.80
CA ASP A 60 2.09 15.17 -11.96
C ASP A 60 2.93 14.08 -12.66
N GLU A 61 3.10 14.26 -13.97
CA GLU A 61 4.32 13.86 -14.67
C GLU A 61 5.50 14.66 -14.11
N GLU A 62 6.72 14.21 -14.46
CA GLU A 62 8.03 14.79 -14.13
C GLU A 62 8.62 14.38 -12.76
N VAL A 63 9.84 13.87 -12.62
CA VAL A 63 11.05 13.97 -13.47
C VAL A 63 11.85 12.67 -13.39
N VAL A 64 12.26 12.22 -14.57
CA VAL A 64 13.41 11.35 -14.81
C VAL A 64 14.68 11.96 -14.23
N GLU A 65 15.26 11.35 -13.19
CA GLU A 65 16.63 11.69 -12.81
C GLU A 65 17.60 10.73 -13.50
N GLU A 66 18.14 11.24 -14.62
CA GLU A 66 19.29 10.74 -15.35
C GLU A 66 20.45 10.41 -14.40
N VAL A 67 20.87 9.14 -14.36
CA VAL A 67 22.11 8.76 -13.72
C VAL A 67 23.25 9.11 -14.68
N GLN A 68 23.78 10.31 -14.50
CA GLN A 68 24.99 10.76 -15.14
C GLN A 68 26.17 10.23 -14.31
N GLU A 69 26.90 9.25 -14.84
CA GLU A 69 28.22 8.91 -14.32
C GLU A 69 29.34 9.17 -15.34
N PRO A 70 30.51 9.62 -14.87
CA PRO A 70 31.53 10.25 -15.69
C PRO A 70 32.71 9.30 -15.97
N ASP A 71 33.18 9.25 -17.21
CA ASP A 71 34.50 8.69 -17.55
C ASP A 71 34.97 9.41 -18.82
N ASN A 72 35.60 10.58 -18.69
CA ASN A 72 37.06 10.73 -18.63
C ASN A 72 37.79 10.07 -19.82
N ASP A 73 38.30 10.94 -20.70
CA ASP A 73 39.68 10.93 -21.19
C ASP A 73 40.24 9.56 -21.66
N GLN A 74 40.32 9.33 -22.97
CA GLN A 74 41.60 9.23 -23.71
C GLN A 74 41.50 8.68 -25.14
N THR A 75 42.29 9.30 -26.03
CA THR A 75 43.11 8.66 -27.10
C THR A 75 42.34 8.20 -28.36
N LYS A 76 42.63 8.63 -29.59
CA LYS A 76 43.88 9.07 -30.23
C LYS A 76 43.57 9.88 -31.49
#